data_AF-A0A6A4IIE7-F1
#
_entry.id   AF-A0A6A4IIE7-F1
#
_cell.length_a   1.000
_cell.length_b   1.000
_cell.length_c   1.000
_cell.angle_alpha   90.00
_cell.angle_beta   90.00
_cell.angle_gamma   90.00
#
_symmetry.space_group_name_H-M   'P 1'
#
loop_
_entity.id
_entity.type
_entity.pdbx_description
1 polymer ?
#
loop_
_entity_poly.entity_id
_entity_poly.type
_entity_poly.pdbx_seq_one_letter_code
_entity_poly.pdbx_strand_id
1 'polypeptide(L)'
;MARNAPGSFALFATWTQNFIASIVGAVASITVAAPLDTVKTRLQNANFENKVPGSVVIRDLIKNGGMTALFEGLTPKIIVVGPKLVSSYTLAQSLIPLFGRYV
;
A
#
# COMPACT_ATOMS: atom_id res chain seq x y z
N MET A 1 -30.98 25.33 12.27
CA MET A 1 -30.06 24.17 12.42
C MET A 1 -30.34 23.19 11.29
N ALA A 2 -29.83 23.46 10.09
CA ALA A 2 -29.91 22.56 8.95
C ALA A 2 -28.47 22.35 8.45
N ARG A 3 -28.00 21.11 8.55
CA ARG A 3 -26.64 20.69 8.20
C ARG A 3 -26.38 20.97 6.72
N ASN A 4 -25.23 21.57 6.42
CA ASN A 4 -24.64 21.64 5.07
C ASN A 4 -24.68 20.25 4.42
N ALA A 5 -25.59 20.05 3.46
CA ALA A 5 -25.42 19.01 2.47
C ALA A 5 -24.24 19.44 1.57
N PRO A 6 -23.22 18.59 1.34
CA PRO A 6 -22.17 18.93 0.40
C PRO A 6 -22.82 19.09 -0.99
N GLY A 7 -22.82 20.33 -1.50
CA GLY A 7 -23.42 20.66 -2.78
C GLY A 7 -22.81 19.85 -3.93
N SER A 8 -23.58 19.65 -5.00
CA SER A 8 -23.25 18.87 -6.21
C SER A 8 -21.88 19.08 -6.85
N PHE A 9 -21.10 20.07 -6.41
CA PHE A 9 -19.69 20.28 -6.77
C PHE A 9 -18.76 19.16 -6.31
N ALA A 10 -19.07 18.41 -5.25
CA ALA A 10 -18.24 17.29 -4.80
C ALA A 10 -18.26 16.09 -5.76
N LEU A 11 -19.29 15.98 -6.61
CA LEU A 11 -19.46 14.85 -7.55
C LEU A 11 -18.71 15.02 -8.87
N PHE A 12 -18.31 16.24 -9.24
CA PHE A 12 -17.62 16.57 -10.48
C PHE A 12 -16.20 17.09 -10.24
N ALA A 13 -15.43 16.41 -9.38
CA ALA A 13 -14.01 16.70 -9.28
C ALA A 13 -13.35 16.54 -10.67
N THR A 14 -12.57 17.54 -11.08
CA THR A 14 -11.87 17.51 -12.37
C THR A 14 -10.99 16.26 -12.46
N TRP A 15 -10.79 15.71 -13.65
CA TRP A 15 -9.94 14.53 -13.87
C TRP A 15 -8.58 14.66 -13.17
N THR A 16 -7.94 15.83 -13.26
CA THR A 16 -6.68 16.16 -12.58
C THR A 16 -6.79 16.10 -11.05
N GLN A 17 -7.90 16.57 -10.48
CA GLN A 17 -8.13 16.53 -9.03
C GLN A 17 -8.28 15.09 -8.54
N ASN A 18 -9.06 14.26 -9.24
CA ASN A 18 -9.20 12.84 -8.91
C ASN A 18 -7.87 12.09 -9.06
N PHE A 19 -7.08 12.42 -10.09
CA PHE A 19 -5.76 11.83 -10.31
C PHE A 19 -4.80 12.14 -9.17
N ILE A 20 -4.67 13.42 -8.78
CA ILE A 20 -3.81 13.83 -7.67
C ILE A 20 -4.29 13.24 -6.35
N ALA A 21 -5.60 13.29 -6.07
CA ALA A 21 -6.18 12.73 -4.86
C ALA A 21 -5.93 11.22 -4.74
N SER A 22 -5.98 10.49 -5.86
CA SER A 22 -5.69 9.05 -5.90
C SER A 22 -4.24 8.76 -5.58
N ILE A 23 -3.29 9.52 -6.15
CA ILE A 23 -1.85 9.36 -5.87
C ILE A 23 -1.56 9.67 -4.40
N VAL A 24 -2.07 10.78 -3.89
CA VAL A 24 -1.86 11.18 -2.48
C VAL A 24 -2.47 10.15 -1.54
N GLY A 25 -3.68 9.67 -1.83
CA GLY A 25 -4.33 8.62 -1.05
C GLY A 25 -3.54 7.31 -1.05
N ALA A 26 -3.00 6.91 -2.20
CA ALA A 26 -2.15 5.73 -2.32
C ALA A 26 -0.86 5.87 -1.49
N VAL A 27 -0.15 6.99 -1.62
CA VAL A 27 1.08 7.25 -0.84
C VAL A 27 0.79 7.30 0.66
N ALA A 28 -0.29 7.96 1.07
CA ALA A 28 -0.71 8.01 2.47
C ALA A 28 -1.00 6.60 3.02
N SER A 29 -1.75 5.79 2.26
CA SER A 29 -2.05 4.40 2.63
C SER A 29 -0.78 3.56 2.78
N ILE A 30 0.15 3.64 1.84
CA ILE A 30 1.44 2.92 1.90
C ILE A 30 2.24 3.36 3.12
N THR A 31 2.27 4.66 3.41
CA THR A 31 3.01 5.21 4.56
C THR A 31 2.45 4.70 5.89
N VAL A 32 1.13 4.64 6.05
CA VAL A 32 0.49 4.09 7.25
C VAL A 32 0.74 2.59 7.38
N ALA A 33 0.81 1.86 6.27
CA ALA A 33 1.06 0.42 6.26
C ALA A 33 2.55 0.05 6.43
N ALA A 34 3.48 0.96 6.12
CA ALA A 34 4.91 0.69 6.05
C ALA A 34 5.52 0.08 7.31
N PRO A 35 5.19 0.52 8.55
CA PRO A 35 5.73 -0.09 9.76
C PRO A 35 5.39 -1.58 9.87
N LEU A 36 4.14 -1.95 9.56
CA LEU A 36 3.70 -3.34 9.63
C LEU A 36 4.36 -4.20 8.53
N ASP A 37 4.52 -3.64 7.34
CA ASP A 37 5.19 -4.33 6.26
C ASP A 37 6.67 -4.60 6.57
N THR A 38 7.39 -3.62 7.14
CA THR A 38 8.80 -3.77 7.49
C THR A 38 9.00 -4.85 8.56
N VAL A 39 8.11 -4.91 9.55
CA VAL A 39 8.12 -5.99 10.56
C VAL A 39 7.84 -7.34 9.91
N LYS A 40 6.85 -7.41 9.01
CA LYS A 40 6.52 -8.65 8.27
C LYS A 40 7.68 -9.13 7.41
N THR A 41 8.34 -8.26 6.66
CA THR A 41 9.46 -8.66 5.80
C THR A 41 10.67 -9.10 6.62
N ARG A 42 10.96 -8.44 7.74
CA ARG A 42 12.00 -8.88 8.69
C ARG A 42 11.68 -10.25 9.30
N LEU A 43 10.41 -10.50 9.63
CA LEU A 43 9.96 -11.79 10.13
C LEU A 43 10.04 -12.89 9.06
N GLN A 44 9.69 -12.58 7.80
CA GLN A 44 9.79 -13.51 6.67
C GLN A 44 11.25 -13.80 6.28
N ASN A 45 12.15 -12.84 6.48
CA ASN A 45 13.58 -13.01 6.25
C ASN A 45 14.32 -13.67 7.42
N ALA A 46 13.70 -13.77 8.61
CA ALA A 46 14.30 -14.45 9.75
C ALA A 46 14.37 -15.96 9.46
N ASN A 47 15.48 -16.60 9.87
CA ASN A 47 15.67 -18.04 9.67
C ASN A 47 14.52 -18.84 10.28
N PHE A 48 14.00 -19.79 9.50
CA PHE A 48 12.85 -20.63 9.89
C PHE A 48 13.08 -21.42 11.21
N GLU A 49 14.34 -21.69 11.56
CA GLU A 49 14.71 -22.36 12.81
C GLU A 49 14.55 -21.47 14.05
N ASN A 50 14.69 -20.15 13.91
CA ASN A 50 14.54 -19.20 15.02
C ASN A 50 13.33 -18.30 14.75
N LYS A 51 12.13 -18.82 15.03
CA LYS A 51 10.89 -18.04 14.98
C LYS A 51 10.91 -16.96 16.05
N VAL A 52 11.31 -15.76 15.66
CA VAL A 52 11.32 -14.59 16.55
C VAL A 52 9.90 -13.99 16.58
N PRO A 53 9.32 -13.70 17.75
CA PRO A 53 8.02 -13.03 17.79
C PRO A 53 8.12 -11.61 17.24
N GLY A 54 7.08 -11.14 16.54
CA GLY A 54 7.06 -9.82 15.90
C GLY A 54 7.29 -8.65 16.87
N SER A 55 6.92 -8.81 18.15
CA SER A 55 7.19 -7.81 19.20
C SER A 55 8.68 -7.62 19.48
N VAL A 56 9.48 -8.69 19.40
CA VAL A 56 10.94 -8.63 19.54
C VAL A 56 11.55 -7.97 18.32
N VAL A 57 11.06 -8.28 17.12
CA VAL A 57 11.50 -7.63 15.87
C VAL A 57 11.26 -6.11 15.93
N ILE A 58 10.09 -5.66 16.40
CA ILE A 58 9.79 -4.24 16.60
C ILE A 58 10.75 -3.61 17.62
N ARG A 59 10.97 -4.27 18.75
CA ARG A 59 11.87 -3.77 19.80
C ARG A 59 13.30 -3.64 19.31
N ASP A 60 13.78 -4.62 18.55
CA ASP A 60 15.12 -4.61 17.96
C ASP A 60 15.26 -3.56 16.86
N LEU A 61 14.23 -3.35 16.02
CA LEU A 61 14.19 -2.28 15.03
C LEU A 61 14.34 -0.90 15.70
N ILE A 62 13.52 -0.64 16.72
CA ILE A 62 13.53 0.65 17.42
C ILE A 62 14.85 0.83 18.19
N LYS A 63 15.37 -0.22 18.82
CA LYS A 63 16.62 -0.15 19.58
C LYS A 63 17.85 0.10 18.70
N ASN A 64 17.91 -0.52 17.52
CA ASN A 64 19.08 -0.45 16.64
C ASN A 64 19.05 0.73 15.65
N GLY A 65 17.86 1.13 15.17
CA GLY A 65 17.72 2.16 14.14
C GLY A 65 16.68 3.25 14.42
N GLY A 66 16.09 3.25 15.62
CA GLY A 66 15.08 4.22 16.03
C GLY A 66 13.71 4.02 15.35
N MET A 67 12.82 4.98 15.53
CA MET A 67 11.46 4.96 14.95
C MET A 67 11.45 5.04 13.42
N THR A 68 12.47 5.63 12.80
CA THR A 68 12.61 5.73 11.34
C THR A 68 12.90 4.40 10.68
N ALA A 69 13.51 3.45 11.40
CA ALA A 69 13.82 2.12 10.86
C ALA A 69 12.57 1.32 10.45
N LEU A 70 11.40 1.64 11.03
CA LEU A 70 10.12 1.04 10.64
C LEU A 70 9.66 1.45 9.23
N PHE A 71 10.18 2.56 8.70
CA PHE A 71 9.87 3.07 7.36
C PHE A 71 10.98 2.78 6.34
N GLU A 72 11.98 1.97 6.71
CA GLU A 72 13.01 1.53 5.78
C GLU A 72 12.38 0.79 4.58
N GLY A 73 12.79 1.16 3.37
CA GLY A 73 12.24 0.59 2.14
C GLY A 73 10.91 1.20 1.68
N LEU A 74 10.43 2.30 2.27
CA LEU A 74 9.24 3.01 1.80
C LEU A 74 9.37 3.50 0.35
N THR A 75 10.51 4.09 0.00
CA THR A 75 10.78 4.61 -1.36
C THR A 75 10.63 3.53 -2.45
N PRO A 76 11.33 2.39 -2.38
CA PRO A 76 11.15 1.34 -3.37
C PRO A 76 9.72 0.77 -3.38
N LYS A 77 9.01 0.72 -2.24
CA LYS A 77 7.60 0.31 -2.19
C LYS A 77 6.72 1.22 -3.04
N ILE A 78 6.86 2.54 -2.90
CA ILE A 78 6.06 3.52 -3.66
C ILE A 78 6.33 3.37 -5.17
N ILE A 79 7.58 3.19 -5.57
CA ILE A 79 7.97 3.06 -6.98
C ILE A 79 7.39 1.78 -7.61
N VAL A 80 7.45 0.65 -6.91
CA VAL A 80 6.99 -0.65 -7.44
C VAL A 80 5.47 -0.76 -7.56
N VAL A 81 4.71 0.06 -6.83
CA VAL A 81 3.23 0.03 -6.86
C VAL A 81 2.69 0.30 -8.27
N GLY A 82 3.26 1.25 -9.01
CA GLY A 82 2.83 1.57 -10.38
C GLY A 82 2.89 0.36 -11.32
N PRO A 83 4.09 -0.21 -11.56
CA PRO A 83 4.25 -1.41 -12.39
C PRO A 83 3.41 -2.60 -11.91
N LYS A 84 3.30 -2.82 -10.59
CA LYS A 84 2.48 -3.89 -10.02
C LYS A 84 1.01 -3.75 -10.41
N LEU A 85 0.44 -2.56 -10.29
CA LEU A 85 -0.96 -2.28 -10.60
C LEU A 85 -1.24 -2.41 -12.10
N VAL A 86 -0.34 -1.89 -12.94
CA VAL A 86 -0.45 -2.01 -14.40
C VAL A 86 -0.47 -3.48 -14.81
N SER A 87 0.51 -4.27 -14.33
CA SER A 87 0.57 -5.70 -14.64
C SER A 87 -0.68 -6.45 -14.16
N SER A 88 -1.15 -6.17 -12.94
CA SER A 88 -2.37 -6.79 -12.40
C SER A 88 -3.60 -6.45 -13.24
N TYR A 89 -3.75 -5.19 -13.66
CA TYR A 89 -4.86 -4.76 -14.49
C TYR A 89 -4.81 -5.40 -15.88
N THR A 90 -3.64 -5.42 -16.51
CA THR A 90 -3.46 -6.05 -17.83
C THR A 90 -3.79 -7.55 -17.79
N LEU A 91 -3.34 -8.26 -16.76
CA LEU A 91 -3.67 -9.67 -16.58
C LEU A 91 -5.18 -9.88 -16.41
N ALA A 92 -5.83 -9.08 -15.56
CA ALA A 92 -7.27 -9.16 -15.37
C ALA A 92 -8.03 -8.94 -16.69
N GLN A 93 -7.67 -7.89 -17.45
CA GLN A 93 -8.29 -7.61 -18.76
C GLN A 93 -8.03 -8.70 -19.80
N SER A 94 -6.91 -9.40 -19.71
CA SER A 94 -6.58 -10.48 -20.65
C SER A 94 -7.28 -11.79 -20.29
N LEU A 95 -7.42 -12.09 -18.99
CA LEU A 95 -7.99 -13.35 -18.50
C LEU A 95 -9.52 -13.35 -18.48
N ILE A 96 -10.16 -12.23 -18.13
CA ILE A 96 -11.64 -12.15 -18.05
C ILE A 96 -12.32 -12.56 -19.37
N PRO A 97 -11.91 -12.05 -20.55
CA PRO A 97 -12.50 -12.44 -21.83
C PRO A 97 -12.21 -13.90 -22.21
N LEU A 98 -11.09 -14.45 -21.74
CA LEU A 98 -10.71 -15.85 -21.97
C LEU A 98 -11.67 -16.80 -21.25
N PHE A 99 -11.99 -16.53 -19.99
CA PHE A 99 -12.97 -17.31 -19.24
C PHE A 99 -14.40 -17.16 -19.78
N GLY A 100 -14.79 -15.95 -20.21
CA GLY A 100 -16.09 -15.71 -20.83
C GLY A 100 -16.29 -16.34 -22.22
N ARG A 101 -15.23 -16.92 -22.81
CA ARG A 101 -15.32 -17.71 -24.05
C ARG A 101 -15.37 -19.22 -23.80
N TYR A 102 -15.02 -19.68 -22.59
CA TYR A 102 -14.96 -21.09 -22.21
C TYR A 102 -16.15 -21.55 -21.35
N VAL A 103 -16.90 -20.60 -20.78
CA VAL A 103 -18.23 -20.78 -20.18
C VAL A 103 -19.27 -20.26 -21.16
#